data_AF-A0A7S4BJ47-F1
#
_entry.id   AF-A0A7S4BJ47-F1
#
_cell.length_a   1.000
_cell.length_b   1.000
_cell.length_c   1.000
_cell.angle_alpha   90.00
_cell.angle_beta   90.00
_cell.angle_gamma   90.00
#
_symmetry.space_group_name_H-M   'P 1'
#
loop_
_entity.id
_entity.type
_entity.pdbx_description
1 polymer ?
#
loop_
_entity_poly.entity_id
_entity_poly.type
_entity_poly.pdbx_seq_one_letter_code
_entity_poly.pdbx_strand_id
1 'polypeptide(L)'
;AAGLSCALRLARKRIRVTLVDAAERTGGRCHTVQLDSFGPCELGATWLHGTEGNPAYEVFQQAGLLPDGSARRNPRVGSQWLRSDGESVDTKAVKAVCKTFAQSLEACEEGHASYSTVGEHMRNDWASARAHLALAHRDEVLNAAWTWRERLQCAIDGCDDLSLQGSIAYANYEELDGPNVPSRPGFGGFSGMIGALEAAFREAGGKVVLGRRAVGVRWGA
;
A
#
# COMPACT_ATOMS: atom_id res chain seq x y z
N ALA A 1 5.83 11.04 -6.92
CA ALA A 1 7.12 10.47 -6.48
C ALA A 1 8.02 10.11 -7.66
N ALA A 2 7.72 9.07 -8.45
CA ALA A 2 8.58 8.57 -9.53
C ALA A 2 9.14 9.64 -10.49
N GLY A 3 8.28 10.49 -11.07
CA GLY A 3 8.71 11.56 -11.97
C GLY A 3 9.68 12.55 -11.32
N LEU A 4 9.41 12.96 -10.08
CA LEU A 4 10.29 13.85 -9.30
C LEU A 4 11.62 13.18 -8.97
N SER A 5 11.62 11.92 -8.53
CA SER A 5 12.85 11.19 -8.19
C SER A 5 13.76 11.01 -9.41
N CYS A 6 13.19 10.69 -10.57
CA CYS A 6 13.92 10.62 -11.83
C CYS A 6 14.49 11.99 -12.23
N ALA A 7 13.65 13.03 -12.22
CA ALA A 7 14.03 14.39 -12.58
C ALA A 7 15.15 14.92 -11.68
N LEU A 8 15.07 14.70 -10.36
CA LEU A 8 16.10 15.03 -9.40
C LEU A 8 17.43 14.32 -9.70
N ARG A 9 17.38 13.01 -9.99
CA ARG A 9 18.59 12.23 -10.30
C ARG A 9 19.28 12.73 -11.57
N LEU A 10 18.52 13.11 -12.59
CA LEU A 10 19.05 13.70 -13.83
C LEU A 10 19.62 15.11 -13.60
N ALA A 11 18.90 15.96 -12.86
CA ALA A 11 19.34 17.32 -12.55
C ALA A 11 20.65 17.34 -11.74
N ARG A 12 20.81 16.42 -10.77
CA ARG A 12 22.08 16.25 -10.02
C ARG A 12 23.27 15.87 -10.92
N LYS A 13 23.02 15.30 -12.09
CA LYS A 13 24.02 15.03 -13.14
C LYS A 13 24.21 16.20 -14.10
N ARG A 14 23.71 17.40 -13.77
CA ARG A 14 23.74 18.62 -14.58
C ARG A 14 23.01 18.50 -15.92
N ILE A 15 22.08 17.56 -16.03
CA ILE A 15 21.18 17.47 -17.18
C ILE A 15 20.05 18.46 -16.98
N ARG A 16 19.75 19.27 -18.00
CA ARG A 16 18.60 20.19 -17.94
C ARG A 16 17.30 19.40 -18.04
N VAL A 17 16.46 19.51 -17.02
CA VAL A 17 15.18 18.78 -16.94
C VAL A 17 14.04 19.74 -16.66
N THR A 18 12.95 19.58 -17.39
CA THR A 18 11.65 20.19 -17.06
C THR A 18 10.65 19.07 -16.78
N LEU A 19 10.07 19.06 -15.58
CA LEU A 19 8.97 18.19 -15.20
C LEU A 19 7.66 18.90 -15.53
N VAL A 20 6.76 18.18 -16.23
CA VAL A 20 5.43 18.68 -16.59
C VAL A 20 4.40 17.76 -15.95
N ASP A 21 3.45 18.34 -15.20
CA ASP A 21 2.35 17.61 -14.58
C ASP A 21 1.00 18.18 -15.03
N ALA A 22 0.01 17.30 -15.19
CA ALA A 22 -1.34 17.68 -15.58
C ALA A 22 -2.11 18.33 -14.43
N ALA A 23 -1.79 17.98 -13.18
CA ALA A 23 -2.43 18.54 -12.00
C ALA A 23 -1.84 19.90 -11.63
N GLU A 24 -2.61 20.69 -10.88
CA GLU A 24 -2.17 21.96 -10.28
C GLU A 24 -1.27 21.76 -9.05
N ARG A 25 -0.92 20.51 -8.72
CA ARG A 25 -0.03 20.13 -7.62
C ARG A 25 0.85 18.97 -8.03
N THR A 26 2.04 18.88 -7.44
CA THR A 26 2.84 17.66 -7.50
C THR A 26 2.30 16.58 -6.57
N GLY A 27 2.79 15.35 -6.75
CA GLY A 27 2.56 14.24 -5.83
C GLY A 27 1.66 13.13 -6.38
N GLY A 28 0.73 13.45 -7.28
CA GLY A 28 -0.19 12.46 -7.85
C GLY A 28 -0.97 11.72 -6.76
N ARG A 29 -0.74 10.39 -6.66
CA ARG A 29 -1.34 9.49 -5.65
C ARG A 29 -0.82 9.70 -4.21
N CYS A 30 0.16 10.57 -4.01
CA CYS A 30 0.59 11.05 -2.70
C CYS A 30 -0.10 12.38 -2.42
N HIS A 31 -1.01 12.40 -1.46
CA HIS A 31 -1.77 13.60 -1.13
C HIS A 31 -2.20 13.62 0.33
N THR A 32 -1.56 14.49 1.10
CA THR A 32 -1.97 14.84 2.45
C THR A 32 -2.86 16.08 2.38
N VAL A 33 -3.96 16.10 3.13
CA VAL A 33 -4.91 17.22 3.24
C VAL A 33 -5.13 17.59 4.69
N GLN A 34 -5.51 18.84 4.94
CA GLN A 34 -6.01 19.28 6.23
C GLN A 34 -7.53 19.13 6.26
N LEU A 35 -8.07 18.34 7.19
CA LEU A 35 -9.50 18.26 7.46
C LEU A 35 -9.81 19.09 8.71
N ASP A 36 -10.76 20.02 8.60
CA ASP A 36 -11.02 21.05 9.63
C ASP A 36 -11.11 20.49 11.05
N SER A 37 -11.96 19.48 11.27
CA SER A 37 -12.19 18.90 12.60
C SER A 37 -11.32 17.68 12.93
N PHE A 38 -10.52 17.19 11.97
CA PHE A 38 -9.82 15.91 12.11
C PHE A 38 -8.30 16.02 11.96
N GLY A 39 -7.79 17.18 11.54
CA GLY A 39 -6.37 17.39 11.33
C GLY A 39 -5.87 16.89 9.96
N PRO A 40 -4.54 16.76 9.81
CA PRO A 40 -3.93 16.22 8.61
C PRO A 40 -4.34 14.75 8.35
N CYS A 41 -4.65 14.42 7.09
CA CYS A 41 -5.08 13.09 6.65
C CYS A 41 -4.46 12.74 5.28
N GLU A 42 -4.13 11.47 5.05
CA GLU A 42 -3.74 10.99 3.71
C GLU A 42 -4.99 10.62 2.91
N LEU A 43 -5.10 11.15 1.69
CA LEU A 43 -6.09 10.72 0.69
C LEU A 43 -5.54 9.65 -0.27
N GLY A 44 -4.31 9.18 -0.07
CA GLY A 44 -3.65 8.21 -0.93
C GLY A 44 -2.66 7.35 -0.16
N ALA A 45 -1.40 7.32 -0.60
CA ALA A 45 -0.35 6.59 0.11
C ALA A 45 -0.34 6.95 1.61
N THR A 46 -0.32 5.94 2.47
CA THR A 46 -0.45 6.10 3.94
C THR A 46 0.63 5.36 4.72
N TRP A 47 1.21 4.31 4.15
CA TRP A 47 2.17 3.44 4.80
C TRP A 47 3.49 3.41 4.05
N LEU A 48 4.57 3.35 4.82
CA LEU A 48 5.90 2.96 4.36
C LEU A 48 6.06 1.49 4.76
N HIS A 49 6.01 0.61 3.75
CA HIS A 49 6.19 -0.83 3.93
C HIS A 49 7.68 -1.17 3.83
N GLY A 50 8.22 -1.79 4.88
CA GLY A 50 9.65 -1.95 5.10
C GLY A 50 10.36 -0.61 5.38
N THR A 51 11.30 -0.60 6.33
CA THR A 51 12.13 0.58 6.60
C THR A 51 13.59 0.38 6.22
N GLU A 52 14.01 -0.85 6.00
CA GLU A 52 15.39 -1.19 5.68
C GLU A 52 15.60 -1.05 4.17
N GLY A 53 16.58 -0.22 3.78
CA GLY A 53 16.85 0.09 2.37
C GLY A 53 15.72 0.80 1.64
N ASN A 54 14.66 1.26 2.33
CA ASN A 54 13.50 1.91 1.70
C ASN A 54 13.82 3.38 1.32
N PRO A 55 13.92 3.72 0.02
CA PRO A 55 14.30 5.07 -0.40
C PRO A 55 13.26 6.13 -0.01
N ALA A 56 11.98 5.76 0.12
CA ALA A 56 10.97 6.69 0.59
C ALA A 56 11.17 6.99 2.08
N TYR A 57 11.44 5.96 2.89
CA TYR A 57 11.72 6.13 4.32
C TYR A 57 12.95 7.01 4.58
N GLU A 58 14.01 6.86 3.77
CA GLU A 58 15.18 7.73 3.83
C GLU A 58 14.85 9.20 3.57
N VAL A 59 13.99 9.49 2.59
CA VAL A 59 13.54 10.88 2.33
C VAL A 59 12.72 11.41 3.49
N PHE A 60 11.84 10.59 4.08
CA PHE A 60 11.10 10.96 5.29
C PHE A 60 12.04 11.30 6.46
N GLN A 61 13.11 10.52 6.68
CA GLN A 61 14.12 10.81 7.68
C GLN A 61 14.85 12.12 7.41
N GLN A 62 15.38 12.30 6.20
CA GLN A 62 16.17 13.47 5.81
C GLN A 62 15.35 14.76 5.87
N ALA A 63 14.06 14.68 5.58
CA ALA A 63 13.13 15.80 5.66
C ALA A 63 12.55 16.04 7.07
N GLY A 64 12.94 15.24 8.08
CA GLY A 64 12.44 15.39 9.45
C GLY A 64 10.93 15.11 9.60
N LEU A 65 10.37 14.24 8.75
CA LEU A 65 8.93 13.94 8.68
C LEU A 65 8.53 12.72 9.53
N LEU A 66 9.49 12.14 10.25
CA LEU A 66 9.24 11.03 11.18
C LEU A 66 9.23 11.55 12.61
N PRO A 67 8.34 11.05 13.48
CA PRO A 67 8.33 11.44 14.88
C PRO A 67 9.54 10.84 15.62
N ASP A 68 10.07 11.62 16.57
CA ASP A 68 11.07 11.14 17.51
C ASP A 68 10.47 10.10 18.45
N GLY A 69 11.08 8.90 18.52
CA GLY A 69 10.97 7.95 19.63
C GLY A 69 9.58 7.46 20.06
N SER A 70 8.47 7.86 19.42
CA SER A 70 7.13 7.54 19.90
C SER A 70 6.71 6.12 19.52
N ALA A 71 6.57 5.30 20.57
CA ALA A 71 6.29 3.88 20.55
C ALA A 71 5.34 3.44 19.43
N ARG A 72 5.78 2.37 18.76
CA ARG A 72 5.06 1.55 17.77
C ARG A 72 3.84 0.91 18.44
N ARG A 73 2.78 1.67 18.68
CA ARG A 73 1.53 1.05 19.12
C ARG A 73 0.95 0.32 17.92
N ASN A 74 0.98 -1.01 17.96
CA ASN A 74 0.34 -1.82 16.93
C ASN A 74 -1.15 -1.40 16.90
N PRO A 75 -1.67 -0.87 15.78
CA PRO A 75 -3.05 -0.39 15.70
C PRO A 75 -4.07 -1.53 15.89
N ARG A 76 -3.62 -2.79 15.82
CA ARG A 76 -4.46 -3.97 16.05
C ARG A 76 -4.72 -4.28 17.54
N VAL A 77 -4.02 -3.62 18.47
CA VAL A 77 -4.28 -3.82 19.90
C VAL A 77 -5.66 -3.25 20.22
N GLY A 78 -6.60 -4.14 20.59
CA GLY A 78 -7.98 -3.78 20.89
C GLY A 78 -8.95 -3.80 19.70
N SER A 79 -8.55 -4.31 18.53
CA SER A 79 -9.47 -4.48 17.40
C SER A 79 -10.60 -5.45 17.74
N GLN A 80 -11.83 -5.09 17.37
CA GLN A 80 -13.04 -5.89 17.54
C GLN A 80 -13.49 -6.45 16.20
N TRP A 81 -14.07 -7.65 16.22
CA TRP A 81 -14.71 -8.25 15.05
C TRP A 81 -16.22 -8.10 15.21
N LEU A 82 -16.80 -7.21 14.42
CA LEU A 82 -18.20 -6.84 14.50
C LEU A 82 -18.91 -7.12 13.18
N ARG A 83 -20.19 -7.47 13.26
CA ARG A 83 -21.12 -7.50 12.13
C ARG A 83 -21.65 -6.10 11.85
N SER A 84 -22.37 -5.95 10.74
CA SER A 84 -23.03 -4.68 10.37
C SER A 84 -24.11 -4.23 11.35
N ASP A 85 -24.64 -5.12 12.18
CA ASP A 85 -25.57 -4.82 13.26
C ASP A 85 -24.86 -4.40 14.58
N GLY A 86 -23.52 -4.41 14.60
CA GLY A 86 -22.71 -4.08 15.77
C GLY A 86 -22.46 -5.26 16.72
N GLU A 87 -23.00 -6.44 16.44
CA GLU A 87 -22.80 -7.63 17.27
C GLU A 87 -21.42 -8.26 17.05
N SER A 88 -20.86 -8.80 18.13
CA SER A 88 -19.55 -9.49 18.08
C SER A 88 -19.65 -10.85 17.39
N VAL A 89 -18.63 -11.19 16.59
CA VAL A 89 -18.53 -12.52 15.95
C VAL A 89 -17.64 -13.48 16.73
N ASP A 90 -17.80 -14.78 16.48
CA ASP A 90 -16.89 -15.80 16.97
C ASP A 90 -15.46 -15.53 16.46
N THR A 91 -14.65 -14.94 17.32
CA THR A 91 -13.26 -14.57 17.00
C THR A 91 -12.39 -15.80 16.75
N LYS A 92 -12.74 -16.99 17.28
CA LYS A 92 -11.99 -18.22 16.98
C LYS A 92 -12.21 -18.63 15.53
N ALA A 93 -13.44 -18.56 15.04
CA ALA A 93 -13.76 -18.79 13.63
C ALA A 93 -12.99 -17.82 12.71
N VAL A 94 -13.04 -16.51 13.01
CA VAL A 94 -12.33 -15.50 12.21
C VAL A 94 -10.82 -15.76 12.19
N LYS A 95 -10.21 -16.06 13.34
CA LYS A 95 -8.78 -16.38 13.42
C LYS A 95 -8.42 -17.63 12.62
N ALA A 96 -9.28 -18.66 12.63
CA ALA A 96 -9.06 -19.87 11.84
C ALA A 96 -9.07 -19.55 10.34
N VAL A 97 -10.04 -18.78 9.86
CA VAL A 97 -10.11 -18.34 8.45
C VAL A 97 -8.88 -17.51 8.07
N CYS A 98 -8.53 -16.50 8.87
CA CYS A 98 -7.35 -15.67 8.60
C CYS A 98 -6.05 -16.48 8.57
N LYS A 99 -5.93 -17.51 9.42
CA LYS A 99 -4.77 -18.41 9.41
C LYS A 99 -4.70 -19.22 8.12
N THR A 100 -5.78 -19.88 7.72
CA THR A 100 -5.86 -20.63 6.46
C THR A 100 -5.57 -19.72 5.25
N PHE A 101 -6.17 -18.53 5.23
CA PHE A 101 -5.95 -17.56 4.16
C PHE A 101 -4.48 -17.13 4.07
N ALA A 102 -3.85 -16.83 5.22
CA ALA A 102 -2.45 -16.42 5.24
C ALA A 102 -1.51 -17.54 4.75
N GLN A 103 -1.76 -18.79 5.12
CA GLN A 103 -0.96 -19.93 4.65
C GLN A 103 -1.08 -20.14 3.14
N SER A 104 -2.28 -20.00 2.58
CA SER A 104 -2.48 -20.11 1.12
C SER A 104 -1.87 -18.93 0.36
N LEU A 105 -1.92 -17.72 0.94
CA LEU A 105 -1.26 -16.54 0.36
C LEU A 105 0.27 -16.68 0.38
N GLU A 106 0.84 -17.12 1.49
CA GLU A 106 2.28 -17.39 1.64
C GLU A 106 2.76 -18.40 0.59
N ALA A 107 1.98 -19.45 0.33
CA ALA A 107 2.29 -20.37 -0.77
C ALA A 107 2.28 -19.69 -2.14
N CYS A 108 1.43 -18.68 -2.38
CA CYS A 108 1.48 -17.88 -3.61
C CYS A 108 2.75 -16.99 -3.66
N GLU A 109 3.11 -16.36 -2.55
CA GLU A 109 4.27 -15.48 -2.43
C GLU A 109 5.59 -16.24 -2.65
N GLU A 110 5.67 -17.47 -2.15
CA GLU A 110 6.84 -18.34 -2.33
C GLU A 110 6.89 -19.05 -3.71
N GLY A 111 5.91 -18.82 -4.59
CA GLY A 111 5.83 -19.48 -5.89
C GLY A 111 5.42 -20.96 -5.82
N HIS A 112 4.81 -21.37 -4.71
CA HIS A 112 4.26 -22.72 -4.48
C HIS A 112 2.77 -22.85 -4.88
N ALA A 113 2.17 -21.80 -5.47
CA ALA A 113 0.80 -21.83 -5.97
C ALA A 113 0.59 -22.96 -7.00
N SER A 114 -0.45 -23.75 -6.80
CA SER A 114 -0.82 -24.87 -7.70
C SER A 114 -1.64 -24.45 -8.92
N TYR A 115 -2.04 -23.18 -9.00
CA TYR A 115 -2.94 -22.65 -10.03
C TYR A 115 -2.37 -21.38 -10.65
N SER A 116 -2.88 -21.04 -11.84
CA SER A 116 -2.40 -19.92 -12.65
C SER A 116 -2.67 -18.54 -12.03
N THR A 117 -3.71 -18.45 -11.18
CA THR A 117 -4.08 -17.20 -10.51
C THR A 117 -4.14 -17.37 -9.00
N VAL A 118 -3.84 -16.30 -8.27
CA VAL A 118 -3.88 -16.26 -6.80
C VAL A 118 -5.29 -16.64 -6.33
N GLY A 119 -6.32 -16.01 -6.88
CA GLY A 119 -7.70 -16.26 -6.47
C GLY A 119 -8.17 -17.71 -6.68
N GLU A 120 -7.73 -18.37 -7.74
CA GLU A 120 -8.05 -19.78 -7.97
C GLU A 120 -7.36 -20.69 -6.95
N HIS A 121 -6.07 -20.46 -6.68
CA HIS A 121 -5.34 -21.23 -5.66
C HIS A 121 -6.00 -21.09 -4.28
N MET A 122 -6.26 -19.86 -3.86
CA MET A 122 -6.82 -19.56 -2.54
C MET A 122 -8.22 -20.14 -2.34
N ARG A 123 -9.07 -20.13 -3.37
CA ARG A 123 -10.43 -20.70 -3.26
C ARG A 123 -10.43 -22.23 -3.20
N ASN A 124 -9.49 -22.89 -3.87
CA ASN A 124 -9.35 -24.35 -3.79
C ASN A 124 -8.85 -24.78 -2.40
N ASP A 125 -7.86 -24.09 -1.84
CA ASP A 125 -7.39 -24.34 -0.47
C ASP A 125 -8.50 -24.09 0.55
N TRP A 126 -9.26 -23.01 0.36
CA TRP A 126 -10.40 -22.70 1.22
C TRP A 126 -11.49 -23.76 1.17
N ALA A 127 -11.87 -24.24 -0.02
CA ALA A 127 -12.87 -25.29 -0.16
C ALA A 127 -12.50 -26.54 0.65
N SER A 128 -11.21 -26.90 0.66
CA SER A 128 -10.67 -28.02 1.41
C SER A 128 -10.68 -27.77 2.93
N ALA A 129 -10.21 -26.60 3.37
CA ALA A 129 -10.14 -26.25 4.79
C ALA A 129 -11.52 -26.02 5.43
N ARG A 130 -12.45 -25.41 4.70
CA ARG A 130 -13.79 -25.05 5.19
C ARG A 130 -14.57 -26.28 5.66
N ALA A 131 -14.46 -27.42 4.96
CA ALA A 131 -15.14 -28.65 5.34
C ALA A 131 -14.82 -29.08 6.79
N HIS A 132 -13.56 -28.93 7.20
CA HIS A 132 -13.14 -29.24 8.57
C HIS A 132 -13.56 -28.15 9.57
N LEU A 133 -13.42 -26.86 9.20
CA LEU A 133 -13.79 -25.75 10.09
C LEU A 133 -15.29 -25.70 10.38
N ALA A 134 -16.13 -26.11 9.42
CA ALA A 134 -17.59 -26.17 9.56
C ALA A 134 -18.06 -27.19 10.62
N LEU A 135 -17.19 -28.11 11.06
CA LEU A 135 -17.47 -29.03 12.17
C LEU A 135 -17.44 -28.32 13.54
N ALA A 136 -16.71 -27.21 13.66
CA ALA A 136 -16.46 -26.51 14.92
C ALA A 136 -17.07 -25.09 14.98
N HIS A 137 -17.37 -24.51 13.82
CA HIS A 137 -17.82 -23.12 13.71
C HIS A 137 -19.05 -22.99 12.81
N ARG A 138 -19.83 -21.93 13.01
CA ARG A 138 -20.99 -21.63 12.18
C ARG A 138 -20.56 -21.23 10.77
N ASP A 139 -21.11 -21.89 9.76
CA ASP A 139 -20.77 -21.68 8.36
C ASP A 139 -21.00 -20.23 7.89
N GLU A 140 -22.05 -19.57 8.39
CA GLU A 140 -22.29 -18.13 8.14
C GLU A 140 -21.11 -17.25 8.57
N VAL A 141 -20.51 -17.54 9.73
CA VAL A 141 -19.35 -16.78 10.25
C VAL A 141 -18.10 -17.08 9.42
N LEU A 142 -17.91 -18.33 9.00
CA LEU A 142 -16.77 -18.73 8.14
C LEU A 142 -16.84 -18.01 6.78
N ASN A 143 -18.01 -18.00 6.13
CA ASN A 143 -18.21 -17.31 4.86
C ASN A 143 -18.01 -15.79 4.99
N ALA A 144 -18.58 -15.18 6.03
CA ALA A 144 -18.40 -13.74 6.28
C ALA A 144 -16.92 -13.37 6.54
N ALA A 145 -16.22 -14.19 7.33
CA ALA A 145 -14.79 -14.00 7.59
C ALA A 145 -13.94 -14.16 6.32
N TRP A 146 -14.25 -15.15 5.47
CA TRP A 146 -13.56 -15.35 4.20
C TRP A 146 -13.77 -14.15 3.27
N THR A 147 -15.02 -13.76 3.04
CA THR A 147 -15.34 -12.59 2.20
C THR A 147 -14.69 -11.32 2.70
N TRP A 148 -14.69 -11.08 4.02
CA TRP A 148 -13.99 -9.93 4.60
C TRP A 148 -12.49 -9.99 4.34
N ARG A 149 -11.85 -11.15 4.55
CA ARG A 149 -10.39 -11.30 4.42
C ARG A 149 -9.94 -11.21 2.96
N GLU A 150 -10.70 -11.78 2.03
CA GLU A 150 -10.47 -11.68 0.59
C GLU A 150 -10.58 -10.23 0.12
N ARG A 151 -11.63 -9.50 0.54
CA ARG A 151 -11.76 -8.06 0.24
C ARG A 151 -10.63 -7.22 0.82
N LEU A 152 -10.16 -7.56 2.03
CA LEU A 152 -8.99 -6.90 2.59
C LEU A 152 -7.73 -7.18 1.74
N GLN A 153 -7.56 -8.39 1.21
CA GLN A 153 -6.45 -8.70 0.32
C GLN A 153 -6.53 -7.90 -0.98
N CYS A 154 -7.69 -7.88 -1.63
CA CYS A 154 -7.94 -7.06 -2.81
C CYS A 154 -7.59 -5.57 -2.57
N ALA A 155 -7.93 -5.03 -1.39
CA ALA A 155 -7.58 -3.67 -1.02
C ALA A 155 -6.07 -3.45 -0.80
N ILE A 156 -5.34 -4.46 -0.34
CA ILE A 156 -3.87 -4.42 -0.19
C ILE A 156 -3.21 -4.47 -1.57
N ASP A 157 -3.65 -5.37 -2.44
CA ASP A 157 -3.02 -5.63 -3.73
C ASP A 157 -3.45 -4.64 -4.81
N GLY A 158 -4.52 -3.87 -4.56
CA GLY A 158 -5.09 -2.93 -5.51
C GLY A 158 -5.77 -3.60 -6.69
N CYS A 159 -6.49 -4.71 -6.45
CA CYS A 159 -7.31 -5.39 -7.45
C CYS A 159 -8.77 -5.53 -7.00
N ASP A 160 -9.67 -5.83 -7.94
CA ASP A 160 -11.09 -6.10 -7.63
C ASP A 160 -11.33 -7.58 -7.30
N ASP A 161 -10.52 -8.48 -7.86
CA ASP A 161 -10.59 -9.93 -7.66
C ASP A 161 -9.17 -10.51 -7.69
N LEU A 162 -8.87 -11.44 -6.77
CA LEU A 162 -7.57 -12.13 -6.71
C LEU A 162 -7.33 -13.03 -7.94
N SER A 163 -8.36 -13.40 -8.70
CA SER A 163 -8.18 -14.13 -9.97
C SER A 163 -7.61 -13.26 -11.10
N LEU A 164 -7.53 -11.93 -10.90
CA LEU A 164 -6.86 -11.02 -11.85
C LEU A 164 -5.34 -11.02 -11.67
N GLN A 165 -4.84 -11.66 -10.60
CA GLN A 165 -3.42 -11.73 -10.29
C GLN A 165 -2.85 -13.08 -10.73
N GLY A 166 -1.87 -13.05 -11.62
CA GLY A 166 -1.15 -14.27 -12.03
C GLY A 166 -0.17 -14.71 -10.94
N SER A 167 -0.22 -15.99 -10.55
CA SER A 167 0.58 -16.52 -9.44
C SER A 167 2.09 -16.37 -9.66
N ILE A 168 2.55 -16.54 -10.90
CA ILE A 168 3.98 -16.35 -11.24
C ILE A 168 4.42 -14.90 -11.03
N ALA A 169 3.58 -13.93 -11.42
CA ALA A 169 3.89 -12.52 -11.24
C ALA A 169 3.83 -12.12 -9.77
N TYR A 170 2.91 -12.71 -9.01
CA TYR A 170 2.75 -12.47 -7.58
C TYR A 170 4.01 -12.89 -6.81
N ALA A 171 4.56 -14.08 -7.11
CA ALA A 171 5.79 -14.59 -6.49
C ALA A 171 7.06 -13.78 -6.83
N ASN A 172 7.03 -12.94 -7.86
CA ASN A 172 8.16 -12.06 -8.22
C ASN A 172 8.16 -10.74 -7.45
N TYR A 173 7.17 -10.49 -6.60
CA TYR A 173 7.12 -9.28 -5.80
C TYR A 173 8.07 -9.41 -4.60
N GLU A 174 9.00 -8.46 -4.47
CA GLU A 174 9.94 -8.41 -3.36
C GLU A 174 9.49 -7.32 -2.36
N GLU A 175 9.22 -7.73 -1.12
CA GLU A 175 8.99 -6.81 -0.02
C GLU A 175 10.31 -6.30 0.56
N LEU A 176 10.28 -5.07 1.09
CA LEU A 176 11.41 -4.50 1.81
C LEU A 176 11.36 -4.91 3.28
N ASP A 177 12.52 -5.22 3.83
CA ASP A 177 12.66 -5.61 5.23
C ASP A 177 12.37 -4.46 6.21
N GLY A 178 12.16 -4.84 7.47
CA GLY A 178 11.92 -3.94 8.58
C GLY A 178 10.44 -3.62 8.81
N PRO A 179 10.13 -2.88 9.88
CA PRO A 179 8.77 -2.57 10.29
C PRO A 179 8.00 -1.71 9.29
N ASN A 180 6.72 -2.01 9.09
CA ASN A 180 5.81 -1.09 8.41
C ASN A 180 5.43 0.08 9.34
N VAL A 181 5.54 1.31 8.84
CA VAL A 181 5.24 2.53 9.61
C VAL A 181 4.29 3.46 8.84
N PRO A 182 3.33 4.12 9.52
CA PRO A 182 2.48 5.10 8.84
C PRO A 182 3.25 6.39 8.55
N SER A 183 2.86 7.12 7.52
CA SER A 183 3.46 8.41 7.11
C SER A 183 3.28 9.55 8.11
N ARG A 184 2.32 9.39 9.03
CA ARG A 184 1.95 10.36 10.07
C ARG A 184 1.77 11.78 9.51
N PRO A 185 0.62 12.05 8.87
CA PRO A 185 0.25 13.35 8.29
C PRO A 185 0.52 14.59 9.14
N GLY A 186 0.43 14.47 10.48
CA GLY A 186 0.77 15.55 11.42
C GLY A 186 2.20 16.07 11.30
N PHE A 187 3.12 15.28 10.74
CA PHE A 187 4.51 15.63 10.48
C PHE A 187 4.76 15.93 8.99
N GLY A 188 3.71 16.15 8.20
CA GLY A 188 3.78 16.50 6.77
C GLY A 188 3.36 15.38 5.83
N GLY A 189 3.40 14.12 6.28
CA GLY A 189 2.94 12.97 5.50
C GLY A 189 3.63 12.82 4.16
N PHE A 190 2.98 12.14 3.22
CA PHE A 190 3.52 11.94 1.88
C PHE A 190 3.57 13.23 1.05
N SER A 191 2.69 14.22 1.29
CA SER A 191 2.83 15.53 0.64
C SER A 191 4.10 16.26 1.07
N GLY A 192 4.50 16.16 2.34
CA GLY A 192 5.77 16.68 2.84
C GLY A 192 6.97 16.04 2.14
N MET A 193 6.96 14.71 2.00
CA MET A 193 8.00 13.98 1.25
C MET A 193 8.09 14.43 -0.21
N ILE A 194 6.94 14.62 -0.87
CA ILE A 194 6.89 15.16 -2.23
C ILE A 194 7.46 16.58 -2.30
N GLY A 195 7.10 17.44 -1.35
CA GLY A 195 7.62 18.79 -1.24
C GLY A 195 9.15 18.82 -1.10
N ALA A 196 9.72 17.94 -0.26
CA ALA A 196 11.16 17.81 -0.10
C ALA A 196 11.86 17.38 -1.40
N LEU A 197 11.30 16.41 -2.13
CA LEU A 197 11.83 15.98 -3.43
C LEU A 197 11.76 17.10 -4.48
N GLU A 198 10.65 17.85 -4.50
CA GLU A 198 10.47 18.98 -5.41
C GLU A 198 11.45 20.12 -5.11
N ALA A 199 11.62 20.48 -3.84
CA ALA A 199 12.57 21.49 -3.41
C ALA A 199 13.99 21.13 -3.85
N ALA A 200 14.44 19.90 -3.55
CA ALA A 200 15.75 19.41 -3.97
C ALA A 200 15.92 19.40 -5.50
N PHE A 201 14.86 19.11 -6.26
CA PHE A 201 14.91 19.16 -7.72
C PHE A 201 15.08 20.58 -8.25
N ARG A 202 14.37 21.55 -7.67
CA ARG A 202 14.48 22.97 -8.04
C ARG A 202 15.86 23.53 -7.67
N GLU A 203 16.39 23.18 -6.50
CA GLU A 203 17.75 23.55 -6.08
C GLU A 203 18.82 23.01 -7.05
N ALA A 204 18.61 21.82 -7.60
CA ALA A 204 19.47 21.24 -8.64
C ALA A 204 19.31 21.89 -10.03
N GLY A 205 18.56 22.99 -10.16
CA GLY A 205 18.31 23.70 -11.42
C GLY A 205 17.15 23.14 -12.25
N GLY A 206 16.34 22.25 -11.66
CA GLY A 206 15.15 21.68 -12.28
C GLY A 206 14.00 22.67 -12.40
N LYS A 207 13.18 22.52 -13.45
CA LYS A 207 11.94 23.30 -13.64
C LYS A 207 10.72 22.40 -13.50
N VAL A 208 9.71 22.85 -12.77
CA VAL A 208 8.40 22.18 -12.66
C VAL A 208 7.34 23.06 -13.29
N VAL A 209 6.49 22.47 -14.13
CA VAL A 209 5.36 23.11 -14.81
C VAL A 209 4.10 22.31 -14.48
N LEU A 210 3.16 22.94 -13.79
CA LEU A 210 1.90 22.33 -13.35
C LEU A 210 0.73 22.78 -14.24
N GLY A 211 -0.40 22.09 -14.16
CA GLY A 211 -1.60 22.44 -14.91
C GLY A 211 -1.42 22.29 -16.42
N ARG A 212 -0.56 21.37 -16.87
CA ARG A 212 -0.23 21.16 -18.29
C ARG A 212 -0.29 19.68 -18.62
N ARG A 213 -1.41 19.25 -19.17
CA ARG A 213 -1.57 17.90 -19.70
C ARG A 213 -0.79 17.75 -21.01
N ALA A 214 0.16 16.82 -21.05
CA ALA A 214 0.75 16.39 -22.32
C ALA A 214 -0.30 15.67 -23.17
N VAL A 215 -0.48 16.13 -24.41
CA VAL A 215 -1.48 15.57 -25.36
C VAL A 215 -0.84 14.77 -26.50
N GLY A 216 0.48 14.87 -26.66
CA GLY A 216 1.23 14.12 -27.65
C GLY A 216 2.73 14.27 -27.43
N VAL A 217 3.48 13.23 -27.80
CA VAL A 217 4.94 13.22 -27.81
C VAL A 217 5.37 12.95 -29.24
N ARG A 218 6.14 13.86 -29.82
CA ARG A 218 6.81 13.65 -31.11
C ARG A 218 8.28 13.37 -30.81
N TRP A 219 8.74 12.19 -31.21
CA TRP A 219 10.10 11.74 -30.94
C TRP A 219 10.79 11.42 -32.26
N GLY A 220 12.00 11.97 -32.46
CA GLY A 220 12.67 11.96 -33.77
C GLY A 220 12.31 13.18 -34.62
N ALA A 221 13.09 13.41 -35.67
CA ALA A 221 12.73 14.30 -36.77
C ALA A 221 11.76 13.58 -37.71
#